data_AF-A0A1Y6BJA0-F1
#
_entry.id   AF-A0A1Y6BJA0-F1
#
_cell.length_a   1.000
_cell.length_b   1.000
_cell.length_c   1.000
_cell.angle_alpha   90.00
_cell.angle_beta   90.00
_cell.angle_gamma   90.00
#
_symmetry.space_group_name_H-M   'P 1'
#
loop_
_entity.id
_entity.type
_entity.pdbx_description
1 polymer ?
#
loop_
_entity_poly.entity_id
_entity_poly.type
_entity_poly.pdbx_seq_one_letter_code
_entity_poly.pdbx_strand_id
1 'polypeptide(L)'
;MRTGLDQQSLARRASISVGAVKNLESGKGSSLSSLIKVVRALRREDWLKSFAPLITVSPMQMLRSARLKKQRQRVFKPRKKV
;
A
#
# COMPACT_ATOMS: atom_id res chain seq x y z
N MET A 1 -10.46 16.96 18.89
CA MET A 1 -10.10 15.53 19.04
C MET A 1 -10.93 14.93 20.17
N ARG A 2 -11.54 13.76 19.97
CA ARG A 2 -12.55 13.17 20.87
C ARG A 2 -11.97 12.21 21.92
N THR A 3 -10.65 12.25 22.11
CA THR A 3 -9.89 11.54 23.14
C THR A 3 -9.02 12.59 23.83
N GLY A 4 -9.00 12.64 25.16
CA GLY A 4 -8.40 13.73 25.97
C GLY A 4 -6.87 13.93 25.88
N LEU A 5 -6.27 13.68 24.72
CA LEU A 5 -4.88 14.01 24.41
C LEU A 5 -4.86 15.36 23.68
N ASP A 6 -4.23 16.36 24.29
CA ASP A 6 -4.04 17.67 23.67
C ASP A 6 -2.91 17.65 22.63
N GLN A 7 -2.87 18.67 21.76
CA GLN A 7 -1.87 18.78 20.69
C GLN A 7 -0.44 18.79 21.23
N GLN A 8 -0.22 19.33 22.43
CA GLN A 8 1.10 19.47 23.05
C GLN A 8 1.60 18.12 23.56
N SER A 9 0.73 17.34 24.19
CA SER A 9 1.04 15.95 24.57
C SER A 9 1.24 15.06 23.35
N LEU A 10 0.43 15.21 22.30
CA LEU A 10 0.60 14.46 21.05
C LEU A 10 1.94 14.79 20.37
N ALA A 11 2.28 16.08 20.26
CA ALA A 11 3.54 16.53 19.69
C ALA A 11 4.74 15.97 20.46
N ARG A 12 4.69 16.00 21.79
CA ARG A 12 5.72 15.42 22.66
C ARG A 12 5.86 13.92 22.45
N ARG A 13 4.74 13.19 22.42
CA ARG A 13 4.71 11.73 22.23
C ARG A 13 5.20 11.30 20.84
N ALA A 14 4.92 12.11 19.82
CA ALA A 14 5.36 11.87 18.44
C ALA A 14 6.76 12.46 18.14
N SER A 15 7.38 13.16 19.10
CA SER A 15 8.67 13.85 18.92
C SER A 15 8.67 14.78 17.68
N ILE A 16 7.65 15.63 17.56
CA ILE A 16 7.50 16.65 16.52
C ILE A 16 7.05 17.98 17.14
N SER A 17 7.08 19.06 16.36
CA SER A 17 6.58 20.36 16.82
C SER A 17 5.04 20.38 16.91
N VAL A 18 4.50 21.20 17.80
CA VAL A 18 3.05 21.46 17.89
C VAL A 18 2.52 22.03 16.57
N GLY A 19 3.31 22.85 15.88
CA GLY A 19 2.98 23.36 14.55
C GLY A 19 2.81 22.25 13.52
N ALA A 20 3.64 21.19 13.56
CA ALA A 20 3.49 20.04 12.68
C ALA A 20 2.19 19.26 12.95
N VAL A 21 1.80 19.11 14.23
CA VAL A 21 0.50 18.53 14.61
C VAL A 21 -0.65 19.42 14.11
N LYS A 22 -0.58 20.73 14.34
CA LYS A 22 -1.62 21.68 13.92
C LYS A 22 -1.77 21.73 12.40
N ASN A 23 -0.68 21.69 11.64
CA ASN A 23 -0.74 21.67 10.18
C ASN A 23 -1.29 20.33 9.66
N LEU A 24 -0.95 19.22 10.31
CA LEU A 24 -1.51 17.91 10.01
C LEU A 24 -3.03 17.87 10.25
N GLU A 25 -3.49 18.38 11.39
CA GLU A 25 -4.92 18.42 11.75
C GLU A 25 -5.74 19.40 10.91
N SER A 26 -5.15 20.53 10.51
CA SER A 26 -5.82 21.54 9.68
C SER A 26 -5.71 21.28 8.18
N GLY A 27 -5.04 20.20 7.76
CA GLY A 27 -4.83 19.89 6.34
C GLY A 27 -3.95 20.89 5.59
N LYS A 28 -3.27 21.81 6.28
CA LYS A 28 -2.42 22.86 5.69
C LYS A 28 -1.06 22.36 5.17
N GLY A 29 -0.82 21.06 5.22
CA GLY A 29 0.39 20.41 4.74
C GLY A 29 1.25 19.84 5.87
N SER A 30 1.63 18.59 5.75
CA SER A 30 2.55 17.91 6.68
C SER A 30 3.35 16.89 5.89
N SER A 31 4.56 16.60 6.34
CA SER A 31 5.35 15.55 5.71
C SER A 31 4.75 14.18 6.01
N LEU A 32 4.96 13.21 5.11
CA LEU A 32 4.61 11.82 5.36
C LEU A 32 5.25 11.29 6.65
N SER A 33 6.48 11.75 6.95
CA SER A 33 7.18 11.40 8.20
C SER A 33 6.42 11.88 9.45
N SER A 34 5.93 13.12 9.44
CA SER A 34 5.11 13.66 10.53
C SER A 34 3.80 12.88 10.71
N LEU A 35 3.13 12.52 9.61
CA LEU A 35 1.94 11.66 9.65
C LEU A 35 2.26 10.30 10.28
N ILE A 36 3.31 9.62 9.84
CA ILE A 36 3.72 8.31 10.36
C ILE A 36 4.04 8.39 11.86
N LYS A 37 4.77 9.43 12.30
CA LYS A 37 5.09 9.65 13.72
C LYS A 37 3.84 9.83 14.57
N VAL A 38 2.86 10.60 14.10
CA VAL A 38 1.57 10.78 14.80
C VAL A 38 0.78 9.48 14.87
N VAL A 39 0.68 8.74 13.77
CA VAL A 39 -0.03 7.45 13.73
C VAL A 39 0.59 6.43 14.70
N ARG A 40 1.92 6.35 14.77
CA ARG A 40 2.64 5.51 15.74
C ARG A 40 2.42 5.97 17.19
N ALA A 41 2.50 7.27 17.43
CA ALA A 41 2.21 7.84 18.76
C ALA A 41 0.80 7.50 19.24
N LEU A 42 -0.17 7.40 18.33
CA LEU A 42 -1.55 7.03 18.62
C LEU A 42 -1.79 5.50 18.68
N ARG A 43 -0.79 4.67 18.38
CA ARG A 43 -0.95 3.20 18.22
C ARG A 43 -2.07 2.85 17.23
N ARG A 44 -2.02 3.48 16.05
CA ARG A 44 -3.00 3.32 14.96
C ARG A 44 -2.34 2.83 13.68
N GLU A 45 -1.22 2.13 13.78
CA GLU A 45 -0.46 1.63 12.63
C GLU A 45 -1.26 0.65 11.78
N ASP A 46 -2.24 -0.05 12.36
CA ASP A 46 -3.13 -0.93 11.59
C ASP A 46 -3.94 -0.19 10.53
N TRP A 47 -4.25 1.10 10.73
CA TRP A 47 -4.86 1.92 9.68
C TRP A 47 -3.96 2.02 8.45
N LEU A 48 -2.63 2.02 8.61
CA LEU A 48 -1.72 2.06 7.46
C LEU A 48 -1.83 0.82 6.58
N LYS A 49 -2.26 -0.32 7.15
CA LYS A 49 -2.50 -1.55 6.37
C LYS A 49 -3.67 -1.38 5.39
N SER A 50 -4.58 -0.43 5.60
CA SER A 50 -5.67 -0.18 4.66
C SER A 50 -5.20 0.43 3.34
N PHE A 51 -3.98 0.98 3.29
CA PHE A 51 -3.38 1.46 2.04
C PHE A 51 -2.72 0.35 1.22
N ALA A 52 -2.54 -0.84 1.80
CA ALA A 52 -1.96 -1.95 1.07
C ALA A 52 -2.90 -2.38 -0.06
N PRO A 53 -2.41 -2.50 -1.31
CA PRO A 53 -3.23 -2.99 -2.40
C PRO A 53 -3.65 -4.43 -2.12
N LEU A 54 -4.93 -4.73 -2.36
CA LEU A 54 -5.41 -6.11 -2.37
C LEU A 54 -4.72 -6.84 -3.53
N ILE A 55 -3.95 -7.88 -3.21
CA ILE A 55 -3.30 -8.74 -4.21
C ILE A 55 -4.41 -9.58 -4.85
N THR A 56 -5.05 -9.04 -5.88
CA THR A 56 -6.22 -9.65 -6.53
C THR A 56 -5.88 -10.70 -7.57
N VAL A 57 -4.61 -10.87 -7.93
CA VAL A 57 -4.17 -11.87 -8.93
C VAL A 57 -3.01 -12.68 -8.40
N SER A 58 -3.20 -14.00 -8.32
CA SER A 58 -2.12 -14.93 -8.00
C SER A 58 -1.07 -14.88 -9.12
N PRO A 59 0.22 -14.60 -8.83
CA PRO A 59 1.28 -14.63 -9.84
C PRO A 59 1.34 -15.95 -10.61
N MET A 60 1.00 -17.06 -9.94
CA MET A 60 0.91 -18.39 -10.58
C MET A 60 -0.22 -18.50 -11.59
N GLN A 61 -1.36 -17.84 -11.34
CA GLN A 61 -2.45 -17.77 -12.33
C GLN A 61 -2.08 -16.92 -13.55
N MET A 62 -1.31 -15.85 -13.36
CA MET A 62 -0.76 -15.07 -14.47
C MET A 62 0.21 -15.90 -15.32
N LEU A 63 1.10 -16.68 -14.69
CA LEU A 63 2.01 -17.57 -15.40
C LEU A 63 1.28 -18.68 -16.17
N ARG A 64 0.26 -19.30 -15.55
CA ARG A 64 -0.57 -20.32 -16.22
C ARG A 64 -1.31 -19.74 -17.42
N SER A 65 -1.95 -18.57 -17.28
CA SER A 65 -2.68 -17.93 -18.37
C SER A 65 -1.76 -17.49 -19.52
N ALA A 66 -0.56 -16.99 -19.23
CA ALA A 66 0.46 -16.70 -20.24
C ALA A 66 0.91 -17.96 -21.01
N ARG A 67 1.09 -19.09 -20.32
CA ARG A 67 1.46 -20.38 -20.94
C ARG A 67 0.33 -20.93 -21.82
N LEU A 68 -0.93 -20.79 -21.42
CA LEU A 68 -2.09 -21.20 -22.21
C LEU A 68 -2.24 -20.37 -23.49
N LYS A 69 -1.99 -19.06 -23.42
CA LYS A 69 -2.00 -18.18 -24.61
C LYS A 69 -0.87 -18.50 -25.60
N LYS A 70 0.24 -19.07 -25.13
CA LYS A 70 1.42 -19.44 -25.95
C LYS A 70 1.36 -20.89 -26.44
N GLN A 71 0.17 -21.42 -26.74
CA GLN A 71 0.05 -22.76 -27.30
C GLN A 71 0.70 -22.78 -28.69
N ARG A 72 1.88 -23.41 -28.81
CA ARG A 72 2.59 -23.55 -30.09
C ARG A 72 1.73 -24.38 -31.04
N GLN A 73 1.30 -23.78 -32.15
CA GLN A 73 0.65 -24.51 -33.24
C GLN A 73 1.64 -25.50 -33.83
N ARG A 74 1.34 -26.80 -33.73
CA ARG A 74 2.10 -27.84 -34.41
C ARG A 74 1.69 -27.84 -35.88
N VAL A 75 2.60 -27.50 -36.76
CA VAL A 75 2.42 -27.69 -38.21
C VAL A 75 2.78 -29.13 -38.54
N PHE A 76 1.84 -29.88 -39.09
CA PHE A 76 2.05 -31.22 -39.61
C PHE A 76 2.20 -31.15 -41.13
N LYS A 77 3.30 -31.69 -41.67
CA LYS A 77 3.48 -31.86 -43.12
C LYS A 77 3.25 -33.35 -43.44
N PRO A 78 2.17 -33.71 -44.15
CA PRO A 78 1.95 -35.10 -44.55
C PRO A 78 3.03 -35.55 -45.53
N ARG A 79 3.55 -36.76 -45.34
CA ARG A 79 4.59 -37.35 -46.19
C ARG A 79 3.93 -37.87 -47.47
N LYS A 80 4.42 -37.40 -48.63
CA LYS A 80 3.94 -37.85 -49.95
C LYS A 80 4.26 -39.34 -50.10
N LYS A 81 3.23 -40.17 -50.33
CA LYS A 81 3.43 -41.59 -50.65
C LYS A 81 4.03 -41.68 -52.06
N VAL A 82 5.08 -42.49 -52.18
CA VAL A 82 5.80 -42.85 -53.42
C VAL A 82 4.90 -43.74 -54.27
#